data_AF-A0A1F9Q5V9-F1
#
_entry.id   AF-A0A1F9Q5V9-F1
#
_cell.length_a   1.000
_cell.length_b   1.000
_cell.length_c   1.000
_cell.angle_alpha   90.00
_cell.angle_beta   90.00
_cell.angle_gamma   90.00
#
_symmetry.space_group_name_H-M   'P 1'
#
loop_
_entity.id
_entity.type
_entity.pdbx_description
1 polymer ?
#
loop_
_entity_poly.entity_id
_entity_poly.type
_entity_poly.pdbx_seq_one_letter_code
_entity_poly.pdbx_strand_id
1 'polypeptide(L)'
;MQVEAIDAHPEFDLFTYCELSGETRIEHDLLEELEPRFDGWAEKYLRAYKITDPAAPGDGGHLLIWLEEPVEDEIEGVWQDSPSAGMSFHNLAIHMVMSAAQNVVPELADKGCAPLPKPTAGILKAFEKLGLVWNKEGTVNRQFAVFTRMPYSDGCGICMLRPKCPNASDD
;
A
#
# COMPACT_ATOMS: atom_id res chain seq x y z
N MET A 1 -21.21 -0.54 5.39
CA MET A 1 -20.13 -0.29 4.42
C MET A 1 -20.45 -0.99 3.11
N GLN A 2 -20.36 -0.23 2.02
CA GLN A 2 -20.28 -0.73 0.66
C GLN A 2 -18.79 -0.89 0.31
N VAL A 3 -18.47 -1.96 -0.39
CA VAL A 3 -17.10 -2.29 -0.83
C VAL A 3 -17.15 -2.44 -2.35
N GLU A 4 -16.36 -1.63 -3.04
CA GLU A 4 -16.34 -1.55 -4.50
C GLU A 4 -14.90 -1.76 -4.96
N ALA A 5 -14.68 -2.69 -5.89
CA ALA A 5 -13.35 -2.88 -6.48
C ALA A 5 -13.02 -1.65 -7.34
N ILE A 6 -11.78 -1.19 -7.26
CA ILE A 6 -11.26 -0.09 -8.09
C ILE A 6 -10.21 -0.66 -9.02
N ASP A 7 -10.17 -0.15 -10.24
CA ASP A 7 -9.05 -0.38 -11.14
C ASP A 7 -7.89 0.53 -10.72
N ALA A 8 -6.83 -0.06 -10.16
CA ALA A 8 -5.65 0.67 -9.74
C ALA A 8 -4.50 0.27 -10.66
N HIS A 9 -3.90 1.26 -11.31
CA HIS A 9 -2.80 1.06 -12.25
C HIS A 9 -1.50 1.56 -11.61
N PRO A 10 -0.75 0.70 -10.90
CA PRO A 10 0.57 1.08 -10.43
C PRO A 10 1.48 1.31 -11.65
N GLU A 11 2.25 2.38 -11.60
CA GLU A 11 3.31 2.66 -12.56
C GLU A 11 4.66 2.45 -11.88
N PHE A 12 5.58 1.77 -12.57
CA PHE A 12 6.95 1.65 -12.08
C PHE A 12 7.68 2.97 -12.31
N ASP A 13 8.05 3.64 -11.22
CA ASP A 13 8.88 4.84 -11.26
C ASP A 13 10.26 4.56 -10.66
N LEU A 14 11.28 4.63 -11.52
CA LEU A 14 12.66 4.32 -11.17
C LEU A 14 13.18 5.20 -10.03
N PHE A 15 12.80 6.49 -10.01
CA PHE A 15 13.30 7.43 -9.01
C PHE A 15 12.73 7.13 -7.63
N THR A 16 11.42 6.90 -7.55
CA THR A 16 10.70 6.55 -6.33
C THR A 16 11.16 5.21 -5.77
N TYR A 17 11.37 4.22 -6.64
CA TYR A 17 11.95 2.94 -6.22
C TYR A 17 13.36 3.13 -5.65
N CYS A 18 14.24 3.88 -6.35
CA CYS A 18 15.60 4.14 -5.89
C CYS A 18 15.62 4.87 -4.54
N GLU A 19 14.78 5.89 -4.37
CA GLU A 19 14.64 6.63 -3.12
C GLU A 19 14.21 5.70 -1.97
N LEU A 20 13.19 4.88 -2.21
CA LEU A 20 12.70 3.90 -1.25
C LEU A 20 13.77 2.87 -0.88
N SER A 21 14.52 2.37 -1.86
CA SER A 21 15.55 1.36 -1.64
C SER A 21 16.87 1.95 -1.12
N GLY A 22 16.99 3.27 -1.02
CA GLY A 22 18.23 3.95 -0.65
C GLY A 22 19.33 3.83 -1.70
N GLU A 23 18.97 3.48 -2.94
CA GLU A 23 19.89 3.30 -4.05
C GLU A 23 19.97 4.55 -4.91
N THR A 24 21.09 4.72 -5.61
CA THR A 24 21.28 5.81 -6.58
C THR A 24 21.19 5.32 -8.03
N ARG A 25 21.18 4.01 -8.22
CA ARG A 25 21.05 3.33 -9.52
C ARG A 25 20.59 1.89 -9.31
N ILE A 26 20.03 1.28 -10.35
CA ILE A 26 19.70 -0.13 -10.41
C ILE A 26 20.60 -0.78 -11.47
N GLU A 27 21.22 -1.91 -11.12
CA GLU A 27 22.00 -2.70 -12.07
C GLU A 27 21.05 -3.38 -13.08
N HIS A 28 21.51 -3.58 -14.32
CA HIS A 28 20.65 -4.07 -15.40
C HIS A 28 19.99 -5.42 -15.09
N ASP A 29 20.77 -6.37 -14.56
CA ASP A 29 20.29 -7.71 -14.21
C ASP A 29 19.15 -7.66 -13.18
N LEU A 30 19.21 -6.74 -12.21
CA LEU A 30 18.13 -6.55 -11.25
C LEU A 30 16.88 -5.98 -11.93
N LEU A 31 17.03 -5.02 -12.85
CA LEU A 31 15.88 -4.46 -13.57
C LEU A 31 15.15 -5.54 -14.39
N GLU A 32 15.88 -6.45 -15.04
CA GLU A 32 15.31 -7.60 -15.76
C GLU A 32 14.52 -8.54 -14.85
N GLU A 33 14.84 -8.59 -13.56
CA GLU A 33 14.10 -9.37 -12.55
C GLU A 33 12.90 -8.63 -11.96
N LEU A 34 12.97 -7.29 -11.87
CA LEU A 34 11.90 -6.45 -11.31
C LEU A 34 10.70 -6.36 -12.25
N GLU A 35 10.93 -6.12 -13.55
CA GLU A 35 9.87 -5.90 -14.54
C GLU A 35 8.83 -7.04 -14.60
N PRO A 36 9.20 -8.32 -14.83
CA PRO A 36 8.22 -9.39 -14.91
C PRO A 36 7.48 -9.65 -13.59
N ARG A 37 8.10 -9.34 -12.44
CA ARG A 37 7.44 -9.42 -11.13
C ARG A 37 6.47 -8.29 -10.93
N PHE A 38 6.85 -7.07 -11.31
CA PHE A 38 5.98 -5.91 -11.20
C PHE A 38 4.69 -6.14 -12.00
N ASP A 39 4.81 -6.53 -13.27
CA ASP A 39 3.66 -6.80 -14.12
C ASP A 39 2.84 -7.99 -13.60
N GLY A 40 3.52 -9.08 -13.25
CA GLY A 40 2.88 -10.31 -12.80
C GLY A 40 2.12 -10.13 -11.48
N TRP A 41 2.68 -9.39 -10.52
CA TRP A 41 2.02 -9.12 -9.25
C TRP A 41 0.89 -8.10 -9.40
N ALA A 42 1.08 -7.05 -10.21
CA ALA A 42 0.04 -6.07 -10.49
C ALA A 42 -1.21 -6.74 -11.10
N GLU A 43 -1.02 -7.63 -12.08
CA GLU A 43 -2.14 -8.33 -12.74
C GLU A 43 -2.84 -9.33 -11.81
N LYS A 44 -2.06 -10.12 -11.04
CA LYS A 44 -2.60 -11.30 -10.36
C LYS A 44 -2.95 -11.06 -8.90
N TYR A 45 -2.15 -10.26 -8.19
CA TYR A 45 -2.14 -10.22 -6.73
C TYR A 45 -2.44 -8.85 -6.13
N LEU A 46 -2.43 -7.78 -6.93
CA LEU A 46 -2.86 -6.47 -6.47
C LEU A 46 -4.39 -6.45 -6.29
N ARG A 47 -4.81 -5.89 -5.17
CA ARG A 47 -6.21 -5.73 -4.80
C ARG A 47 -6.44 -4.31 -4.35
N ALA A 48 -7.44 -3.64 -4.94
CA ALA A 48 -7.78 -2.26 -4.64
C ALA A 48 -9.29 -2.10 -4.48
N TYR A 49 -9.70 -1.46 -3.38
CA TYR A 49 -11.11 -1.30 -3.04
C TYR A 49 -11.40 0.08 -2.44
N LYS A 50 -12.56 0.62 -2.81
CA LYS A 50 -13.19 1.76 -2.14
C LYS A 50 -14.17 1.24 -1.09
N ILE A 51 -14.05 1.74 0.13
CA ILE A 51 -14.95 1.42 1.23
C ILE A 51 -15.71 2.70 1.62
N THR A 52 -17.03 2.71 1.41
CA THR A 52 -17.91 3.85 1.72
C THR A 52 -18.96 3.47 2.74
N ASP A 53 -19.45 4.46 3.50
CA ASP A 53 -20.62 4.30 4.36
C ASP A 53 -21.88 4.81 3.65
N PRO A 54 -22.82 3.93 3.27
CA PRO A 54 -24.07 4.36 2.64
C PRO A 54 -24.93 5.28 3.52
N ALA A 55 -24.72 5.27 4.85
CA ALA A 55 -25.43 6.13 5.78
C ALA A 55 -24.86 7.56 5.85
N ALA A 56 -23.65 7.80 5.30
CA ALA A 56 -23.00 9.10 5.25
C ALA A 56 -22.62 9.48 3.80
N PRO A 57 -23.62 9.63 2.91
CA PRO A 57 -23.36 10.01 1.52
C PRO A 57 -22.71 11.40 1.47
N GLY A 58 -21.47 11.47 0.96
CA GLY A 58 -20.71 12.71 0.83
C GLY A 58 -19.49 12.84 1.75
N ASP A 59 -19.33 11.98 2.77
CA ASP A 59 -18.13 11.95 3.64
C ASP A 59 -16.87 11.40 2.94
N GLY A 60 -16.97 11.09 1.65
CA GLY A 60 -15.97 10.31 0.94
C GLY A 60 -15.99 8.85 1.39
N GLY A 61 -14.84 8.21 1.30
CA GLY A 61 -14.64 6.83 1.70
C GLY A 61 -13.20 6.58 2.08
N HIS A 62 -12.82 5.32 2.02
CA HIS A 62 -11.46 4.89 2.29
C HIS A 62 -10.96 4.08 1.11
N LEU A 63 -9.70 4.30 0.76
CA LEU A 63 -8.97 3.44 -0.13
C LEU A 63 -8.32 2.33 0.69
N LEU A 64 -8.46 1.10 0.22
CA LEU A 64 -7.74 -0.06 0.71
C LEU A 64 -7.05 -0.73 -0.47
N ILE A 65 -5.72 -0.83 -0.42
CA ILE A 65 -4.90 -1.54 -1.41
C ILE A 65 -4.01 -2.53 -0.68
N TRP A 66 -3.83 -3.73 -1.24
CA TRP A 66 -2.83 -4.67 -0.75
C TRP A 66 -2.34 -5.62 -1.85
N LEU A 67 -1.22 -6.27 -1.57
CA LEU A 67 -0.77 -7.44 -2.32
C LEU A 67 -1.14 -8.72 -1.57
N GLU A 68 -1.66 -9.70 -2.29
CA GLU A 68 -2.02 -10.99 -1.71
C GLU A 68 -0.78 -11.78 -1.24
N GLU A 69 -1.03 -12.70 -0.31
CA GLU A 69 -0.05 -13.56 0.37
C GLU A 69 0.99 -14.25 -0.55
N PRO A 70 0.67 -14.68 -1.79
CA PRO A 70 1.69 -15.24 -2.69
C PRO A 70 2.88 -14.32 -2.97
N VAL A 71 2.69 -13.01 -2.91
CA VAL A 71 3.81 -12.05 -3.06
C VAL A 71 4.74 -12.08 -1.84
N GLU A 72 4.16 -12.18 -0.64
CA GLU A 72 4.92 -12.29 0.61
C GLU A 72 5.71 -13.62 0.64
N ASP A 73 5.07 -14.72 0.25
CA ASP A 73 5.69 -16.05 0.16
C ASP A 73 6.84 -16.08 -0.86
N GLU A 74 6.67 -15.44 -2.03
CA GLU A 74 7.70 -15.35 -3.05
C GLU A 74 8.92 -14.57 -2.54
N ILE A 75 8.70 -13.41 -1.93
CA ILE A 75 9.77 -12.56 -1.38
C ILE A 75 10.51 -13.29 -0.27
N GLU A 76 9.80 -13.93 0.65
CA GLU A 76 10.39 -14.72 1.74
C GLU A 76 11.23 -15.88 1.18
N GLY A 77 10.71 -16.59 0.16
CA GLY A 77 11.44 -17.65 -0.53
C GLY A 77 12.77 -17.16 -1.11
N VAL A 78 12.77 -16.01 -1.81
CA VAL A 78 14.00 -15.39 -2.33
C VAL A 78 14.93 -14.98 -1.19
N TRP A 79 14.39 -14.46 -0.09
CA TRP A 79 15.17 -14.00 1.05
C TRP A 79 16.02 -15.11 1.68
N GLN A 80 15.50 -16.34 1.72
CA GLN A 80 16.23 -17.49 2.24
C GLN A 80 17.50 -17.81 1.43
N ASP A 81 17.50 -17.52 0.12
CA ASP A 81 18.65 -17.75 -0.76
C ASP A 81 19.55 -16.51 -0.88
N SER A 82 18.94 -15.32 -0.97
CA SER A 82 19.63 -14.05 -1.18
C SER A 82 18.91 -12.91 -0.45
N PRO A 83 19.39 -12.51 0.75
CA PRO A 83 18.79 -11.41 1.50
C PRO A 83 18.75 -10.08 0.75
N SER A 84 19.74 -9.80 -0.10
CA SER A 84 19.78 -8.58 -0.91
C SER A 84 18.70 -8.59 -1.99
N ALA A 85 18.49 -9.71 -2.69
CA ALA A 85 17.44 -9.83 -3.69
C ALA A 85 16.05 -9.79 -3.04
N GLY A 86 15.89 -10.47 -1.90
CA GLY A 86 14.67 -10.40 -1.09
C GLY A 86 14.32 -8.96 -0.70
N MET A 87 15.32 -8.17 -0.28
CA MET A 87 15.13 -6.75 0.01
C MET A 87 14.73 -5.93 -1.22
N SER A 88 15.32 -6.19 -2.39
CA SER A 88 14.91 -5.52 -3.64
C SER A 88 13.44 -5.79 -3.98
N PHE A 89 13.00 -7.04 -3.85
CA PHE A 89 11.61 -7.42 -4.11
C PHE A 89 10.63 -6.94 -3.05
N HIS A 90 11.07 -6.84 -1.79
CA HIS A 90 10.32 -6.16 -0.74
C HIS A 90 10.08 -4.68 -1.05
N ASN A 91 11.11 -3.97 -1.49
CA ASN A 91 10.99 -2.58 -1.92
C ASN A 91 10.11 -2.45 -3.17
N LEU A 92 10.15 -3.41 -4.10
CA LEU A 92 9.26 -3.44 -5.27
C LEU A 92 7.79 -3.53 -4.84
N ALA A 93 7.47 -4.39 -3.87
CA ALA A 93 6.12 -4.55 -3.36
C ALA A 93 5.60 -3.29 -2.64
N ILE A 94 6.44 -2.64 -1.83
CA ILE A 94 6.11 -1.33 -1.22
C ILE A 94 5.87 -0.27 -2.30
N HIS A 95 6.78 -0.18 -3.27
CA HIS A 95 6.66 0.75 -4.39
C HIS A 95 5.35 0.56 -5.14
N MET A 96 4.98 -0.70 -5.44
CA MET A 96 3.75 -1.04 -6.14
C MET A 96 2.49 -0.57 -5.39
N VAL A 97 2.35 -0.88 -4.10
CA VAL A 97 1.14 -0.49 -3.36
C VAL A 97 1.04 1.03 -3.18
N MET A 98 2.17 1.72 -3.04
CA MET A 98 2.19 3.18 -2.96
C MET A 98 1.90 3.84 -4.31
N SER A 99 2.48 3.33 -5.40
CA SER A 99 2.20 3.79 -6.76
C SER A 99 0.73 3.58 -7.14
N ALA A 100 0.16 2.40 -6.82
CA ALA A 100 -1.27 2.13 -6.98
C ALA A 100 -2.13 3.10 -6.15
N ALA A 101 -1.71 3.43 -4.93
CA ALA A 101 -2.43 4.40 -4.11
C ALA A 101 -2.39 5.82 -4.69
N GLN A 102 -1.23 6.24 -5.20
CA GLN A 102 -1.06 7.55 -5.86
C GLN A 102 -1.83 7.64 -7.18
N ASN A 103 -1.94 6.54 -7.92
CA ASN A 103 -2.79 6.48 -9.12
C ASN A 103 -4.27 6.78 -8.80
N VAL A 104 -4.76 6.29 -7.66
CA VAL A 104 -6.16 6.45 -7.23
C VAL A 104 -6.39 7.75 -6.42
N VAL A 105 -5.40 8.19 -5.65
CA VAL A 105 -5.42 9.40 -4.82
C VAL A 105 -4.13 10.20 -5.10
N PRO A 106 -4.10 11.01 -6.18
CA PRO A 106 -2.90 11.71 -6.64
C PRO A 106 -2.28 12.65 -5.60
N GLU A 107 -3.09 13.19 -4.68
CA GLU A 107 -2.61 14.04 -3.59
C GLU A 107 -1.59 13.35 -2.68
N LEU A 108 -1.55 12.01 -2.67
CA LEU A 108 -0.54 11.25 -1.94
C LEU A 108 0.87 11.45 -2.48
N ALA A 109 1.03 11.72 -3.77
CA ALA A 109 2.34 12.01 -4.37
C ALA A 109 2.87 13.37 -3.88
N ASP A 110 2.02 14.39 -3.85
CA ASP A 110 2.37 15.74 -3.40
C ASP A 110 2.64 15.81 -1.89
N LYS A 111 1.90 15.02 -1.10
CA LYS A 111 1.99 15.01 0.37
C LYS A 111 3.03 14.03 0.91
N GLY A 112 3.52 13.11 0.07
CA GLY A 112 4.58 12.16 0.40
C GLY A 112 4.21 11.09 1.44
N CYS A 113 2.93 10.94 1.80
CA CYS A 113 2.48 9.98 2.80
C CYS A 113 0.99 9.63 2.64
N ALA A 114 0.62 8.40 3.01
CA ALA A 114 -0.75 7.94 3.14
C ALA A 114 -1.15 7.83 4.62
N PRO A 115 -1.85 8.84 5.18
CA PRO A 115 -2.30 8.80 6.57
C PRO A 115 -3.17 7.58 6.86
N LEU A 116 -2.89 6.91 7.98
CA LEU A 116 -3.64 5.73 8.40
C LEU A 116 -4.76 6.12 9.37
N PRO A 117 -6.03 6.27 8.93
CA PRO A 117 -7.13 6.58 9.82
C PRO A 117 -7.47 5.40 10.73
N LYS A 118 -8.09 5.69 11.86
CA LYS A 118 -8.61 4.65 12.74
C LYS A 118 -9.83 3.95 12.11
N PRO A 119 -9.78 2.63 11.87
CA PRO A 119 -10.91 1.94 11.28
C PRO A 119 -12.09 1.91 12.26
N THR A 120 -13.28 2.21 11.74
CA THR A 120 -14.54 2.04 12.49
C THR A 120 -14.94 0.57 12.51
N ALA A 121 -15.90 0.21 13.37
CA ALA A 121 -16.44 -1.16 13.39
C ALA A 121 -17.04 -1.59 12.03
N GLY A 122 -17.55 -0.63 11.24
CA GLY A 122 -18.03 -0.90 9.89
C GLY A 122 -16.88 -1.29 8.94
N ILE A 123 -15.75 -0.58 9.03
CA ILE A 123 -14.56 -0.83 8.23
C ILE A 123 -13.93 -2.17 8.60
N LEU A 124 -13.85 -2.50 9.88
CA LEU A 124 -13.35 -3.82 10.33
C LEU A 124 -14.18 -4.97 9.74
N LYS A 125 -15.51 -4.84 9.72
CA LYS A 125 -16.39 -5.81 9.05
C LYS A 125 -16.18 -5.86 7.53
N ALA A 126 -15.76 -4.76 6.90
CA ALA A 126 -15.43 -4.74 5.49
C ALA A 126 -14.11 -5.50 5.23
N PHE A 127 -13.10 -5.32 6.09
CA PHE A 127 -11.85 -6.09 6.04
C PHE A 127 -12.12 -7.60 6.19
N GLU A 128 -12.93 -8.00 7.16
CA GLU A 128 -13.30 -9.42 7.35
C GLU A 128 -13.95 -10.04 6.10
N LYS A 129 -14.83 -9.29 5.42
CA LYS A 129 -15.46 -9.74 4.15
C LYS A 129 -14.45 -9.93 3.01
N LEU A 130 -13.34 -9.21 3.06
CA LEU A 130 -12.23 -9.30 2.11
C LEU A 130 -11.19 -10.35 2.55
N GLY A 131 -11.43 -11.09 3.63
CA GLY A 131 -10.49 -12.07 4.17
C GLY A 131 -9.33 -11.45 4.96
N LEU A 132 -9.45 -10.18 5.34
CA LEU A 132 -8.42 -9.44 6.06
C LEU A 132 -8.73 -9.35 7.54
N VAL A 133 -7.69 -9.40 8.36
CA VAL A 133 -7.75 -9.30 9.82
C VAL A 133 -6.96 -8.08 10.26
N TRP A 134 -7.62 -7.17 10.98
CA TRP A 134 -6.96 -6.02 11.61
C TRP A 134 -6.25 -6.45 12.89
N ASN A 135 -4.96 -6.16 13.00
CA ASN A 135 -4.15 -6.52 14.16
C ASN A 135 -4.04 -5.36 15.17
N LYS A 136 -3.38 -5.61 16.30
CA LYS A 136 -3.25 -4.61 17.39
C LYS A 136 -2.20 -3.55 17.07
N GLU A 137 -1.31 -3.87 16.14
CA GLU A 137 -0.23 -3.03 15.65
C GLU A 137 -0.73 -1.95 14.68
N GLY A 138 -2.00 -2.06 14.26
CA GLY A 138 -2.65 -1.08 13.41
C GLY A 138 -2.48 -1.35 11.92
N THR A 139 -2.30 -2.61 11.52
CA THR A 139 -2.26 -3.01 10.12
C THR A 139 -3.21 -4.17 9.86
N VAL A 140 -3.44 -4.49 8.59
CA VAL A 140 -4.09 -5.75 8.19
C VAL A 140 -3.07 -6.89 8.20
N ASN A 141 -3.52 -8.14 8.09
CA ASN A 141 -2.69 -9.34 7.95
C ASN A 141 -2.04 -9.48 6.56
N ARG A 142 -1.55 -8.35 6.02
CA ARG A 142 -0.78 -8.25 4.79
C ARG A 142 0.38 -7.31 5.03
N GLN A 143 1.58 -7.70 4.61
CA GLN A 143 2.79 -6.89 4.78
C GLN A 143 2.75 -5.64 3.92
N PHE A 144 2.24 -5.77 2.69
CA PHE A 144 2.16 -4.68 1.74
C PHE A 144 0.71 -4.24 1.61
N ALA A 145 0.33 -3.23 2.41
CA ALA A 145 -1.02 -2.69 2.39
C ALA A 145 -1.05 -1.19 2.66
N VAL A 146 -1.98 -0.50 1.99
CA VAL A 146 -2.29 0.91 2.20
C VAL A 146 -3.76 1.03 2.56
N PHE A 147 -4.04 1.68 3.68
CA PHE A 147 -5.39 2.07 4.08
C PHE A 147 -5.41 3.55 4.41
N THR A 148 -6.13 4.35 3.63
CA THR A 148 -6.16 5.82 3.75
C THR A 148 -7.52 6.38 3.37
N ARG A 149 -7.75 7.68 3.61
CA ARG A 149 -8.97 8.37 3.19
C ARG A 149 -8.95 8.62 1.69
N MET A 150 -10.14 8.52 1.08
CA MET A 150 -10.38 8.80 -0.33
C MET A 150 -11.66 9.65 -0.46
N PRO A 151 -11.58 10.95 -0.80
CA PRO A 151 -10.37 11.71 -1.14
C PRO A 151 -9.44 11.92 0.07
N TYR A 152 -8.21 12.40 -0.19
CA TYR A 152 -7.23 12.69 0.86
C TYR A 152 -7.80 13.69 1.89
N SER A 153 -7.55 13.44 3.19
CA SER A 153 -7.99 14.34 4.27
C SER A 153 -7.02 14.35 5.45
N ASP A 154 -6.82 15.53 6.04
CA ASP A 154 -6.29 15.78 7.40
C ASP A 154 -4.89 15.22 7.78
N GLY A 155 -4.14 14.63 6.85
CA GLY A 155 -2.72 14.32 7.03
C GLY A 155 -2.38 13.64 8.36
N CYS A 156 -1.40 14.18 9.08
CA CYS A 156 -0.98 13.68 10.40
C CYS A 156 -2.10 13.69 11.46
N GLY A 157 -3.11 14.57 11.34
CA GLY A 157 -4.19 14.73 12.33
C GLY A 157 -5.08 13.50 12.50
N ILE A 158 -5.24 12.71 11.44
CA ILE A 158 -6.03 11.46 11.46
C ILE A 158 -5.18 10.20 11.60
N CYS A 159 -3.86 10.33 11.47
CA CYS A 159 -2.96 9.19 11.36
C CYS A 159 -2.71 8.54 12.72
N MET A 160 -3.13 7.28 12.88
CA MET A 160 -2.89 6.51 14.10
C MET A 160 -1.40 6.26 14.37
N LEU A 161 -0.56 6.32 13.34
CA LEU A 161 0.89 6.14 13.47
C LEU A 161 1.59 7.41 13.97
N ARG A 162 0.90 8.56 14.02
CA ARG A 162 1.48 9.85 14.45
C ARG A 162 2.35 9.75 15.72
N PRO A 163 1.95 9.04 16.81
CA PRO A 163 2.76 9.00 18.03
C PRO A 163 4.14 8.34 17.87
N LYS A 164 4.38 7.59 16.79
CA LYS A 164 5.62 6.85 16.53
C LYS A 164 6.20 7.10 15.14
N CYS A 165 5.57 7.96 14.34
CA CYS A 165 5.99 8.22 12.98
C CYS A 165 7.22 9.16 12.99
N PRO A 166 8.35 8.78 12.37
CA PRO A 166 9.54 9.64 12.31
C PRO A 166 9.29 10.92 11.49
N ASN A 167 8.30 10.89 10.59
CA ASN A 167 7.93 12.00 9.72
C ASN A 167 6.71 12.78 10.24
N ALA A 168 6.29 12.56 11.50
CA ALA A 168 5.15 13.27 12.07
C ALA A 168 5.43 14.79 12.11
N SER A 169 4.57 15.56 11.46
CA SER A 169 4.49 17.01 11.61
C SER A 169 3.44 17.40 12.65
N ASP A 170 3.66 18.53 13.33
CA ASP A 170 2.71 19.17 14.26
C ASP A 170 1.80 20.18 13.54
N ASP A 171 1.35 19.85 12.31
CA ASP A 171 0.39 20.71 11.59
C ASP A 171 -0.91 20.92 12.39
#